data_AF-A0A1V4TDQ8-F1
#
_entry.id   AF-A0A1V4TDQ8-F1
#
_cell.length_a   1.000
_cell.length_b   1.000
_cell.length_c   1.000
_cell.angle_alpha   90.00
_cell.angle_beta   90.00
_cell.angle_gamma   90.00
#
_symmetry.space_group_name_H-M   'P 1'
#
loop_
_entity.id
_entity.type
_entity.pdbx_description
1 polymer ?
#
loop_
_entity_poly.entity_id
_entity_poly.type
_entity_poly.pdbx_seq_one_letter_code
_entity_poly.pdbx_strand_id
1 'polypeptide(L)'
;MYLKRSDYEWVEEVLLLREKDLLIEPPEDLTELDFYLAELKTACSLDDWIQEMEEDDILKKYTMGPGDLRNKVDVGEWLVYSMRELSNIFNKDAYPMLTELMIRIRYGVKPELLDLVRLRGIGRARARSLFNHGVRDVEQVRNVDVARLARIPRIGDAIARNLKDQVTAGKLSRLAKEERVEAQAEEVKKEMKQEKTRESKQRSLLDF
;
A
#
# COMPACT_ATOMS: atom_id res chain seq x y z
N MET A 1 20.21 10.58 5.97
CA MET A 1 20.67 10.51 7.39
C MET A 1 22.14 10.18 7.35
N TYR A 2 22.99 10.66 8.25
CA TYR A 2 24.39 10.23 8.24
C TYR A 2 24.55 8.77 8.71
N LEU A 3 25.57 8.11 8.19
CA LEU A 3 25.99 6.79 8.64
C LEU A 3 26.78 6.91 9.94
N LYS A 4 26.52 5.98 10.85
CA LYS A 4 27.39 5.68 11.99
C LYS A 4 28.25 4.48 11.64
N ARG A 5 29.34 4.29 12.38
CA ARG A 5 30.20 3.11 12.23
C ARG A 5 29.44 1.78 12.31
N SER A 6 28.40 1.70 13.15
CA SER A 6 27.54 0.52 13.29
C SER A 6 26.59 0.29 12.11
N ASP A 7 26.44 1.27 11.22
CA ASP A 7 25.50 1.19 10.10
C ASP A 7 26.11 0.55 8.86
N TYR A 8 27.42 0.76 8.64
CA TYR A 8 28.10 0.33 7.42
C TYR A 8 27.87 -1.14 7.08
N GLU A 9 28.11 -2.04 8.05
CA GLU A 9 28.03 -3.48 7.84
C GLU A 9 26.67 -3.91 7.27
N TRP A 10 25.56 -3.49 7.88
CA TRP A 10 24.23 -3.90 7.42
C TRP A 10 23.75 -3.13 6.18
N VAL A 11 24.18 -1.88 5.99
CA VAL A 11 23.79 -1.10 4.80
C VAL A 11 24.51 -1.63 3.56
N GLU A 12 25.79 -1.99 3.68
CA GLU A 12 26.56 -2.63 2.60
C GLU A 12 25.99 -4.02 2.25
N GLU A 13 25.56 -4.80 3.25
CA GLU A 13 24.86 -6.05 3.00
C GLU A 13 23.58 -5.83 2.19
N VAL A 14 22.78 -4.81 2.54
CA VAL A 14 21.57 -4.45 1.78
C VAL A 14 21.92 -4.01 0.35
N LEU A 15 23.00 -3.23 0.17
CA LEU A 15 23.48 -2.82 -1.15
C LEU A 15 23.76 -4.04 -2.02
N LEU A 16 24.54 -5.01 -1.51
CA LEU A 16 24.87 -6.23 -2.25
C LEU A 16 23.64 -7.08 -2.58
N LEU A 17 22.69 -7.18 -1.65
CA LEU A 17 21.47 -7.98 -1.85
C LEU A 17 20.49 -7.36 -2.84
N ARG A 18 20.46 -6.03 -2.93
CA ARG A 18 19.47 -5.27 -3.72
C ARG A 18 20.06 -4.45 -4.86
N GLU A 19 21.34 -4.65 -5.18
CA GLU A 19 22.07 -3.87 -6.20
C GLU A 19 21.29 -3.73 -7.51
N LYS A 20 20.65 -4.82 -7.97
CA LYS A 20 19.86 -4.87 -9.21
C LYS A 20 18.57 -4.06 -9.19
N ASP A 21 18.06 -3.75 -7.99
CA ASP A 21 16.83 -2.98 -7.80
C ASP A 21 17.12 -1.48 -7.69
N LEU A 22 18.39 -1.08 -7.54
CA LEU A 22 18.79 0.31 -7.38
C LEU A 22 18.91 1.02 -8.73
N LEU A 23 18.52 2.29 -8.76
CA LEU A 23 18.47 3.08 -9.98
C LEU A 23 19.85 3.46 -10.52
N ILE A 24 20.82 3.60 -9.62
CA ILE A 24 22.17 4.10 -9.91
C ILE A 24 23.17 3.12 -9.29
N GLU A 25 24.22 2.81 -10.02
CA GLU A 25 25.34 2.00 -9.54
C GLU A 25 26.09 2.70 -8.39
N PRO A 26 26.67 1.95 -7.45
CA PRO A 26 27.44 2.54 -6.36
C PRO A 26 28.67 3.28 -6.93
N PRO A 27 28.95 4.51 -6.47
CA PRO A 27 30.10 5.28 -6.95
C PRO A 27 31.44 4.70 -6.46
N GLU A 28 32.50 4.86 -7.25
CA GLU A 28 33.86 4.42 -6.87
C GLU A 28 34.53 5.35 -5.85
N ASP A 29 34.19 6.64 -5.86
CA ASP A 29 34.72 7.59 -4.89
C ASP A 29 34.14 7.31 -3.50
N LEU A 30 35.02 7.18 -2.50
CA LEU A 30 34.63 6.80 -1.14
C LEU A 30 33.74 7.84 -0.46
N THR A 31 33.91 9.12 -0.79
CA THR A 31 33.09 10.20 -0.20
C THR A 31 31.69 10.17 -0.80
N GLU A 32 31.58 9.98 -2.12
CA GLU A 32 30.30 9.81 -2.79
C GLU A 32 29.58 8.52 -2.34
N LEU A 33 30.35 7.45 -2.11
CA LEU A 33 29.81 6.18 -1.60
C LEU A 33 29.18 6.34 -0.22
N ASP A 34 29.81 7.12 0.68
CA ASP A 34 29.24 7.44 2.00
C ASP A 34 27.86 8.13 1.88
N PHE A 35 27.71 9.07 0.93
CA PHE A 35 26.42 9.72 0.68
C PHE A 35 25.40 8.76 0.08
N TYR A 36 25.82 7.93 -0.87
CA TYR A 36 24.98 6.91 -1.49
C TYR A 36 24.45 5.90 -0.46
N LEU A 37 25.31 5.38 0.41
CA LEU A 37 24.92 4.47 1.49
C LEU A 37 24.01 5.16 2.52
N ALA A 38 24.19 6.46 2.78
CA ALA A 38 23.31 7.26 3.62
C ALA A 38 21.89 7.45 3.02
N GLU A 39 21.79 7.54 1.69
CA GLU A 39 20.53 7.54 0.95
C GLU A 39 19.86 6.17 1.02
N LEU A 40 20.62 5.09 0.80
CA LEU A 40 20.14 3.71 0.93
C LEU A 40 19.60 3.45 2.34
N LYS A 41 20.32 3.84 3.38
CA LYS A 41 19.85 3.79 4.78
C LYS A 41 18.51 4.51 4.96
N THR A 42 18.33 5.64 4.29
CA THR A 42 17.08 6.40 4.34
C THR A 42 15.95 5.65 3.63
N ALA A 43 16.21 5.06 2.47
CA ALA A 43 15.26 4.20 1.76
C ALA A 43 14.84 2.99 2.60
N CYS A 44 15.79 2.31 3.27
CA CYS A 44 15.49 1.20 4.16
C CYS A 44 14.55 1.59 5.31
N SER A 45 14.70 2.80 5.88
CA SER A 45 13.80 3.24 6.94
C SER A 45 12.34 3.40 6.49
N LEU A 46 12.14 3.82 5.24
CA LEU A 46 10.81 3.90 4.63
C LEU A 46 10.30 2.49 4.25
N ASP A 47 11.17 1.60 3.79
CA ASP A 47 10.82 0.20 3.51
C ASP A 47 10.33 -0.52 4.78
N ASP A 48 11.07 -0.43 5.89
CA ASP A 48 10.67 -1.00 7.18
C ASP A 48 9.35 -0.41 7.69
N TRP A 49 9.13 0.89 7.49
CA TRP A 49 7.88 1.57 7.81
C TRP A 49 6.68 0.99 7.03
N ILE A 50 6.80 0.80 5.71
CA ILE A 50 5.73 0.21 4.88
C ILE A 50 5.62 -1.32 5.02
N GLN A 51 6.59 -1.96 5.68
CA GLN A 51 6.53 -3.36 6.10
C GLN A 51 5.96 -3.52 7.52
N GLU A 52 5.44 -2.45 8.11
CA GLU A 52 4.80 -2.43 9.43
C GLU A 52 5.71 -2.81 10.60
N MET A 53 7.02 -2.55 10.47
CA MET A 53 7.91 -2.63 11.63
C MET A 53 7.39 -1.72 12.75
N GLU A 54 7.57 -2.15 14.00
CA GLU A 54 7.15 -1.35 15.15
C GLU A 54 7.88 -0.01 15.19
N GLU A 55 7.16 1.05 15.55
CA GLU A 55 7.69 2.41 15.45
C GLU A 55 8.94 2.54 16.32
N ASP A 56 8.89 2.08 17.57
CA ASP A 56 10.02 2.07 18.48
C ASP A 56 11.24 1.29 17.94
N ASP A 57 11.01 0.23 17.17
CA ASP A 57 12.08 -0.56 16.57
C ASP A 57 12.73 0.18 15.40
N ILE A 58 11.94 0.88 14.57
CA ILE A 58 12.46 1.78 13.52
C ILE A 58 13.29 2.90 14.17
N LEU A 59 12.76 3.56 15.20
CA LEU A 59 13.45 4.67 15.88
C LEU A 59 14.79 4.23 16.46
N LYS A 60 14.84 3.05 17.08
CA LYS A 60 16.08 2.45 17.60
C LYS A 60 17.03 2.06 16.48
N LYS A 61 16.59 1.26 15.51
CA LYS A 61 17.41 0.71 14.42
C LYS A 61 18.11 1.82 13.63
N TYR A 62 17.38 2.88 13.29
CA TYR A 62 17.93 3.97 12.48
C TYR A 62 18.48 5.14 13.31
N THR A 63 18.41 5.04 14.64
CA THR A 63 18.72 6.11 15.61
C THR A 63 18.09 7.45 15.24
N MET A 64 16.78 7.48 15.06
CA MET A 64 16.03 8.69 14.71
C MET A 64 14.95 8.99 15.73
N GLY A 65 14.51 10.25 15.84
CA GLY A 65 13.38 10.63 16.67
C GLY A 65 12.03 10.40 15.97
N PRO A 66 10.90 10.37 16.71
CA PRO A 66 9.57 10.26 16.11
C PRO A 66 9.27 11.36 15.07
N GLY A 67 9.75 12.59 15.34
CA GLY A 67 9.62 13.71 14.40
C GLY A 67 10.40 13.51 13.10
N ASP A 68 11.58 12.89 13.17
CA ASP A 68 12.39 12.58 11.99
C ASP A 68 11.70 11.54 11.11
N LEU A 69 11.16 10.48 11.71
CA LEU A 69 10.39 9.47 11.00
C LEU A 69 9.18 10.11 10.32
N ARG A 70 8.43 10.94 11.06
CA ARG A 70 7.26 11.62 10.50
C ARG A 70 7.62 12.52 9.32
N ASN A 71 8.69 13.30 9.45
CA ASN A 71 9.18 14.15 8.37
C ASN A 71 9.60 13.32 7.14
N LYS A 72 10.28 12.19 7.33
CA LYS A 72 10.65 11.28 6.23
C LYS A 72 9.45 10.70 5.52
N VAL A 73 8.42 10.30 6.27
CA VAL A 73 7.16 9.81 5.71
C VAL A 73 6.49 10.89 4.88
N ASP A 74 6.41 12.12 5.40
CA ASP A 74 5.76 13.24 4.71
C ASP A 74 6.51 13.63 3.43
N VAL A 75 7.84 13.72 3.48
CA VAL A 75 8.67 13.98 2.30
C VAL A 75 8.61 12.82 1.30
N GLY A 76 8.70 11.58 1.78
CA GLY A 76 8.61 10.39 0.94
C GLY A 76 7.27 10.29 0.20
N GLU A 77 6.17 10.58 0.90
CA GLU A 77 4.84 10.65 0.29
C GLU A 77 4.78 11.70 -0.83
N TRP A 78 5.32 12.89 -0.58
CA TRP A 78 5.33 13.98 -1.55
C TRP A 78 6.19 13.66 -2.79
N LEU A 79 7.34 13.02 -2.60
CA LEU A 79 8.21 12.59 -3.70
C LEU A 79 7.54 11.50 -4.55
N VAL A 80 6.91 10.50 -3.93
CA VAL A 80 6.18 9.45 -4.66
C VAL A 80 4.95 10.01 -5.36
N TYR A 81 4.24 10.97 -4.75
CA TYR A 81 3.18 11.72 -5.44
C TYR A 81 3.71 12.40 -6.70
N SER A 82 4.84 13.10 -6.60
CA SER A 82 5.46 13.78 -7.74
C SER A 82 5.87 12.79 -8.83
N MET A 83 6.47 11.66 -8.46
CA MET A 83 6.82 10.58 -9.38
C MET A 83 5.58 10.00 -10.09
N ARG A 84 4.46 9.86 -9.37
CA ARG A 84 3.18 9.41 -9.94
C ARG A 84 2.63 10.38 -10.97
N GLU A 85 2.69 11.69 -10.71
CA GLU A 85 2.24 12.68 -11.69
C GLU A 85 3.13 12.70 -12.94
N LEU A 86 4.45 12.53 -12.77
CA LEU A 86 5.37 12.37 -13.90
C LEU A 86 5.10 11.09 -14.69
N SER A 87 4.71 10.00 -14.02
CA SER A 87 4.42 8.73 -14.68
C SER A 87 3.25 8.85 -15.66
N ASN A 88 2.27 9.75 -15.42
CA ASN A 88 1.19 10.00 -16.39
C ASN A 88 1.68 10.51 -17.75
N ILE A 89 2.87 11.11 -17.80
CA ILE A 89 3.48 11.64 -19.02
C ILE A 89 4.45 10.62 -19.63
N PHE A 90 5.31 10.02 -18.79
CA PHE A 90 6.45 9.23 -19.27
C PHE A 90 6.22 7.72 -19.22
N ASN A 91 5.45 7.20 -18.27
CA ASN A 91 5.21 5.77 -18.10
C ASN A 91 3.91 5.52 -17.32
N LYS A 92 2.79 5.44 -18.06
CA LYS A 92 1.45 5.32 -17.47
C LYS A 92 1.26 4.01 -16.70
N ASP A 93 1.97 2.96 -17.07
CA ASP A 93 1.87 1.64 -16.44
C ASP A 93 2.38 1.64 -14.99
N ALA A 94 3.24 2.60 -14.62
CA ALA A 94 3.72 2.76 -13.25
C ALA A 94 2.70 3.48 -12.33
N TYR A 95 1.68 4.14 -12.88
CA TYR A 95 0.75 4.95 -12.09
C TYR A 95 0.00 4.17 -10.99
N PRO A 96 -0.53 2.96 -11.23
CA PRO A 96 -1.20 2.17 -10.19
C PRO A 96 -0.25 1.79 -9.05
N MET A 97 0.96 1.33 -9.40
CA MET A 97 1.99 0.94 -8.43
C MET A 97 2.43 2.13 -7.55
N LEU A 98 2.64 3.30 -8.14
CA LEU A 98 2.99 4.52 -7.41
C LEU A 98 1.84 5.03 -6.54
N THR A 99 0.59 4.86 -7.00
CA THR A 99 -0.60 5.19 -6.19
C THR A 99 -0.67 4.32 -4.95
N GLU A 100 -0.43 3.02 -5.09
CA GLU A 100 -0.34 2.10 -3.96
C GLU A 100 0.80 2.50 -3.02
N LEU A 101 2.02 2.67 -3.54
CA LEU A 101 3.20 3.01 -2.73
C LEU A 101 3.00 4.30 -1.94
N MET A 102 2.39 5.33 -2.54
CA MET A 102 2.06 6.59 -1.86
C MET A 102 1.17 6.37 -0.63
N ILE A 103 0.13 5.53 -0.75
CA ILE A 103 -0.77 5.19 0.38
C ILE A 103 -0.01 4.38 1.44
N ARG A 104 0.82 3.42 1.00
CA ARG A 104 1.63 2.60 1.91
C ARG A 104 2.61 3.45 2.71
N ILE A 105 3.29 4.42 2.07
CA ILE A 105 4.18 5.36 2.76
C ILE A 105 3.39 6.21 3.74
N ARG A 106 2.28 6.83 3.32
CA ARG A 106 1.47 7.69 4.19
C ARG A 106 1.08 7.01 5.50
N TYR A 107 0.61 5.77 5.42
CA TYR A 107 0.05 5.05 6.57
C TYR A 107 1.02 4.06 7.24
N GLY A 108 2.13 3.72 6.60
CA GLY A 108 3.06 2.69 7.06
C GLY A 108 2.40 1.32 7.03
N VAL A 109 1.87 0.89 5.89
CA VAL A 109 1.13 -0.38 5.82
C VAL A 109 1.55 -1.24 4.65
N LYS A 110 1.40 -2.55 4.82
CA LYS A 110 1.50 -3.54 3.76
C LYS A 110 0.28 -3.46 2.83
N PRO A 111 0.40 -4.00 1.60
CA PRO A 111 -0.66 -3.90 0.59
C PRO A 111 -2.02 -4.43 1.04
N GLU A 112 -2.06 -5.47 1.89
CA GLU A 112 -3.33 -6.07 2.32
C GLU A 112 -4.19 -5.16 3.21
N LEU A 113 -3.63 -4.05 3.73
CA LEU A 113 -4.36 -3.11 4.57
C LEU A 113 -4.86 -1.87 3.83
N LEU A 114 -4.55 -1.76 2.53
CA LEU A 114 -4.87 -0.57 1.71
C LEU A 114 -6.35 -0.20 1.74
N ASP A 115 -7.24 -1.20 1.77
CA ASP A 115 -8.67 -0.94 1.79
C ASP A 115 -9.16 -0.41 3.15
N LEU A 116 -8.56 -0.90 4.25
CA LEU A 116 -8.92 -0.51 5.61
C LEU A 116 -8.45 0.90 5.96
N VAL A 117 -7.25 1.29 5.55
CA VAL A 117 -6.68 2.62 5.84
C VAL A 117 -7.37 3.77 5.08
N ARG A 118 -8.24 3.44 4.11
CA ARG A 118 -9.14 4.43 3.48
C ARG A 118 -10.23 4.91 4.43
N LEU A 119 -10.56 4.14 5.46
CA LEU A 119 -11.56 4.50 6.46
C LEU A 119 -10.98 5.55 7.41
N ARG A 120 -11.71 6.65 7.59
CA ARG A 120 -11.28 7.73 8.49
C ARG A 120 -11.15 7.20 9.91
N GLY A 121 -10.07 7.60 10.59
CA GLY A 121 -9.77 7.14 11.94
C GLY A 121 -9.07 5.78 12.00
N ILE A 122 -8.75 5.15 10.86
CA ILE A 122 -7.96 3.92 10.80
C ILE A 122 -6.55 4.25 10.31
N GLY A 123 -5.57 4.10 11.21
CA GLY A 123 -4.14 4.07 10.86
C GLY A 123 -3.57 2.66 10.98
N ARG A 124 -2.24 2.50 10.82
CA ARG A 124 -1.50 1.23 10.85
C ARG A 124 -1.98 0.24 11.92
N ALA A 125 -1.92 0.64 13.19
CA ALA A 125 -2.24 -0.26 14.30
C ALA A 125 -3.70 -0.74 14.32
N ARG A 126 -4.65 0.12 13.95
CA ARG A 126 -6.08 -0.23 13.91
C ARG A 126 -6.39 -1.09 12.67
N ALA A 127 -5.80 -0.77 11.52
CA ALA A 127 -5.95 -1.56 10.31
C ALA A 127 -5.43 -2.98 10.52
N ARG A 128 -4.24 -3.14 11.10
CA ARG A 128 -3.68 -4.46 11.42
C ARG A 128 -4.53 -5.22 12.42
N SER A 129 -5.09 -4.53 13.43
CA SER A 129 -5.99 -5.17 14.40
C SER A 129 -7.26 -5.70 13.74
N LEU A 130 -7.92 -4.90 12.88
CA LEU A 130 -9.08 -5.32 12.11
C LEU A 130 -8.76 -6.54 11.23
N PHE A 131 -7.67 -6.47 10.48
CA PHE A 131 -7.24 -7.53 9.57
C PHE A 131 -7.01 -8.85 10.30
N ASN A 132 -6.30 -8.81 11.44
CA ASN A 132 -6.03 -9.98 12.27
C ASN A 132 -7.30 -10.60 12.88
N HIS A 133 -8.38 -9.84 13.02
CA HIS A 133 -9.68 -10.32 13.53
C HIS A 133 -10.68 -10.64 12.40
N GLY A 134 -10.20 -10.78 11.17
CA GLY A 134 -10.98 -11.23 10.01
C GLY A 134 -11.75 -10.12 9.28
N VAL A 135 -11.54 -8.85 9.64
CA VAL A 135 -12.11 -7.70 8.94
C VAL A 135 -11.07 -7.13 7.99
N ARG A 136 -11.09 -7.60 6.74
CA ARG A 136 -10.01 -7.33 5.76
C ARG A 136 -10.31 -6.21 4.77
N ASP A 137 -11.59 -5.91 4.56
CA ASP A 137 -12.05 -4.96 3.57
C ASP A 137 -13.27 -4.17 4.08
N VAL A 138 -13.65 -3.15 3.33
CA VAL A 138 -14.79 -2.26 3.60
C VAL A 138 -16.12 -3.04 3.63
N GLU A 139 -16.24 -4.14 2.88
CA GLU A 139 -17.45 -4.97 2.86
C GLU A 139 -17.57 -5.83 4.13
N GLN A 140 -16.46 -6.33 4.67
CA GLN A 140 -16.46 -6.97 5.99
C GLN A 140 -16.85 -5.98 7.08
N VAL A 141 -16.38 -4.73 7.02
CA VAL A 141 -16.83 -3.67 7.93
C VAL A 141 -18.34 -3.45 7.81
N ARG A 142 -18.89 -3.50 6.59
CA ARG A 142 -20.34 -3.38 6.33
C ARG A 142 -21.13 -4.57 6.86
N ASN A 143 -20.61 -5.78 6.82
CA ASN A 143 -21.35 -6.98 7.22
C ASN A 143 -21.22 -7.30 8.71
N VAL A 144 -20.10 -6.96 9.34
CA VAL A 144 -19.88 -7.24 10.76
C VAL A 144 -20.68 -6.31 11.66
N ASP A 145 -21.26 -6.86 12.74
CA ASP A 145 -22.01 -6.10 13.72
C ASP A 145 -21.14 -5.07 14.44
N VAL A 146 -21.72 -3.90 14.74
CA VAL A 146 -21.02 -2.81 15.45
C VAL A 146 -20.46 -3.28 16.79
N ALA A 147 -21.22 -4.10 17.54
CA ALA A 147 -20.79 -4.66 18.81
C ALA A 147 -19.56 -5.58 18.66
N ARG A 148 -19.45 -6.32 17.54
CA ARG A 148 -18.28 -7.15 17.25
C ARG A 148 -17.08 -6.30 16.87
N LEU A 149 -17.27 -5.26 16.05
CA LEU A 149 -16.21 -4.30 15.72
C LEU A 149 -15.66 -3.60 16.97
N ALA A 150 -16.54 -3.20 17.89
CA ALA A 150 -16.14 -2.52 19.12
C ALA A 150 -15.27 -3.38 20.05
N ARG A 151 -15.46 -4.71 20.03
CA ARG A 151 -14.66 -5.67 20.80
C ARG A 151 -13.25 -5.89 20.25
N ILE A 152 -12.98 -5.49 19.00
CA ILE A 152 -11.64 -5.60 18.41
C ILE A 152 -10.70 -4.64 19.16
N PRO A 153 -9.49 -5.09 19.55
CA PRO A 153 -8.53 -4.23 20.22
C PRO A 153 -8.27 -2.92 19.46
N ARG A 154 -8.11 -1.80 20.18
CA ARG A 154 -7.82 -0.46 19.64
C ARG A 154 -8.96 0.20 18.83
N ILE A 155 -10.12 -0.45 18.66
CA ILE A 155 -11.30 0.11 17.97
C ILE A 155 -12.24 0.78 18.99
N GLY A 156 -12.90 0.00 19.85
CA GLY A 156 -13.89 0.53 20.80
C GLY A 156 -15.16 1.07 20.14
N ASP A 157 -16.13 1.47 20.95
CA ASP A 157 -17.49 1.78 20.49
C ASP A 157 -17.59 2.98 19.55
N ALA A 158 -16.86 4.06 19.85
CA ALA A 158 -16.92 5.30 19.06
C ALA A 158 -16.41 5.08 17.64
N ILE A 159 -15.29 4.36 17.49
CA ILE A 159 -14.69 4.07 16.19
C ILE A 159 -15.56 3.05 15.46
N ALA A 160 -16.04 2.00 16.13
CA ALA A 160 -16.92 1.01 15.51
C ALA A 160 -18.17 1.62 14.88
N ARG A 161 -18.84 2.55 15.60
CA ARG A 161 -19.96 3.32 15.06
C ARG A 161 -19.55 4.15 13.85
N ASN A 162 -18.47 4.91 13.98
CA ASN A 162 -17.97 5.76 12.90
C ASN A 162 -17.61 4.96 11.63
N LEU A 163 -17.01 3.78 11.77
CA LEU A 163 -16.72 2.87 10.65
C LEU A 163 -18.00 2.42 9.97
N LYS A 164 -19.01 2.01 10.75
CA LYS A 164 -20.31 1.58 10.22
C LYS A 164 -21.00 2.69 9.45
N ASP A 165 -20.99 3.91 9.99
CA ASP A 165 -21.58 5.07 9.33
C ASP A 165 -20.90 5.38 7.99
N GLN A 166 -19.57 5.26 7.92
CA GLN A 166 -18.81 5.49 6.69
C GLN A 166 -19.16 4.52 5.56
N VAL A 167 -19.41 3.24 5.88
CA VAL A 167 -19.70 2.20 4.88
C VAL A 167 -21.18 2.11 4.50
N THR A 168 -22.09 2.61 5.35
CA THR A 168 -23.54 2.57 5.10
C THR A 168 -24.07 3.88 4.49
N ALA A 169 -23.60 5.04 4.94
CA ALA A 169 -24.11 6.35 4.52
C ALA A 169 -23.10 7.20 3.74
N GLY A 170 -21.82 6.82 3.73
CA GLY A 170 -20.74 7.60 3.14
C GLY A 170 -20.51 7.38 1.63
N LYS A 171 -19.56 8.16 1.07
CA LYS A 171 -19.10 8.05 -0.32
C LYS A 171 -18.63 6.64 -0.68
N LEU A 172 -18.00 5.93 0.28
CA LEU A 172 -17.55 4.55 0.13
C LEU A 172 -18.71 3.57 -0.14
N SER A 173 -19.91 3.84 0.37
CA SER A 173 -21.08 3.03 0.02
C SER A 173 -21.47 3.16 -1.45
N ARG A 174 -21.18 4.28 -2.12
CA ARG A 174 -21.49 4.49 -3.54
C ARG A 174 -20.43 3.85 -4.42
N LEU A 175 -19.16 4.06 -4.07
CA LEU A 175 -18.01 3.44 -4.76
C LEU A 175 -18.11 1.91 -4.78
N ALA A 176 -18.40 1.28 -3.64
CA ALA A 176 -18.57 -0.18 -3.59
C ALA A 176 -19.78 -0.68 -4.40
N LYS A 177 -20.83 0.15 -4.59
CA LYS A 177 -21.95 -0.20 -5.48
C LYS A 177 -21.55 -0.08 -6.94
N GLU A 178 -20.82 0.97 -7.30
CA GLU A 178 -20.30 1.22 -8.65
C GLU A 178 -19.32 0.12 -9.05
N GLU A 179 -18.34 -0.23 -8.21
CA GLU A 179 -17.38 -1.32 -8.43
C GLU A 179 -18.08 -2.68 -8.62
N ARG A 180 -19.15 -2.95 -7.86
CA ARG A 180 -19.97 -4.17 -8.04
C ARG A 180 -20.71 -4.19 -9.37
N VAL A 181 -21.28 -3.06 -9.77
CA VAL A 181 -22.01 -2.94 -11.05
C VAL A 181 -21.04 -3.08 -12.22
N GLU A 182 -19.84 -2.51 -12.12
CA GLU A 182 -18.79 -2.64 -13.13
C GLU A 182 -18.27 -4.08 -13.24
N ALA A 183 -17.98 -4.73 -12.10
CA ALA A 183 -17.54 -6.13 -12.08
C ALA A 183 -18.59 -7.07 -12.70
N GLN A 184 -19.87 -6.89 -12.36
CA GLN A 184 -20.97 -7.65 -12.96
C GLN A 184 -21.09 -7.36 -14.46
N ALA A 185 -20.95 -6.10 -14.89
CA ALA A 185 -20.98 -5.74 -16.30
C ALA A 185 -19.80 -6.34 -17.09
N GLU A 186 -18.62 -6.46 -16.49
CA GLU A 186 -17.47 -7.15 -17.10
C GLU A 186 -17.69 -8.66 -17.22
N GLU A 187 -18.22 -9.33 -16.19
CA GLU A 187 -18.56 -10.75 -16.25
C GLU A 187 -19.58 -11.04 -17.34
N VAL A 188 -20.67 -10.26 -17.40
CA VAL A 188 -21.68 -10.39 -18.47
C VAL A 188 -21.06 -10.19 -19.85
N LYS A 189 -20.16 -9.21 -20.01
CA LYS A 189 -19.45 -9.00 -21.30
C LYS A 189 -18.54 -10.18 -21.66
N LYS A 190 -17.89 -10.82 -20.68
CA LYS A 190 -17.04 -12.01 -20.90
C LYS A 190 -17.89 -13.22 -21.30
N GLU A 191 -19.02 -13.44 -20.64
CA GLU A 191 -19.96 -14.51 -20.97
C GLU A 191 -20.54 -14.33 -22.39
N MET A 192 -21.01 -13.13 -22.73
CA MET A 192 -21.51 -12.81 -24.08
C MET A 192 -20.45 -12.99 -25.18
N LYS A 193 -19.17 -12.72 -24.90
CA LYS A 193 -18.07 -12.99 -25.85
C LYS A 193 -17.80 -14.49 -26.00
N GLN A 194 -17.87 -15.26 -24.92
CA GLN A 194 -17.68 -16.71 -24.98
C GLN A 194 -18.83 -17.39 -25.74
N GLU A 195 -20.06 -16.96 -25.53
CA GLU A 195 -21.25 -17.48 -26.21
C GLU A 195 -21.21 -17.21 -27.71
N LYS A 196 -20.90 -15.97 -28.13
CA LYS A 196 -20.68 -15.64 -29.55
C LYS A 196 -19.58 -16.46 -30.21
N THR A 197 -18.52 -16.79 -29.46
CA THR A 197 -17.41 -17.62 -29.95
C THR A 197 -17.83 -19.08 -30.11
N ARG A 198 -18.70 -19.59 -29.22
CA ARG A 198 -19.27 -20.94 -29.30
C ARG A 198 -20.26 -21.07 -30.46
N GLU A 199 -21.16 -20.10 -30.63
CA GLU A 199 -22.11 -20.08 -31.76
C GLU A 199 -21.41 -20.00 -33.12
N SER A 200 -20.34 -19.19 -33.22
CA SER A 200 -19.51 -19.11 -34.44
C SER A 200 -18.86 -20.45 -34.79
N LYS A 201 -18.34 -21.19 -33.79
CA LYS A 201 -17.76 -22.53 -34.00
C LYS A 201 -18.81 -23.58 -34.38
N GLN A 202 -20.01 -23.51 -33.80
CA GLN A 202 -21.11 -24.42 -34.15
C GLN A 202 -21.63 -24.20 -35.57
N ARG A 203 -21.75 -22.95 -36.02
CA ARG A 203 -22.14 -22.63 -37.40
C ARG A 203 -21.10 -23.12 -38.42
N SER A 204 -19.82 -22.99 -38.10
CA SER A 204 -18.72 -23.51 -38.95
C SER A 204 -18.67 -25.04 -39.07
N LEU A 205 -19.30 -25.79 -38.17
CA LEU A 205 -19.31 -27.27 -38.18
C LEU A 205 -20.51 -27.87 -38.95
N LEU A 206 -21.51 -27.05 -39.28
CA LEU A 206 -22.71 -27.46 -40.02
C LEU A 206 -22.63 -27.15 -41.53
N ASP A 207 -21.52 -26.58 -41.99
CA ASP A 207 -21.27 -26.14 -43.38
C ASP A 207 -20.48 -27.19 -44.23
N PHE A 208 -20.55 -28.49 -43.89
CA PHE A 208 -19.95 -29.60 -44.66
C PHE A 208 -21.00 -30.57 -45.20
#